data_AF-A0A936N785-F1
#
_entry.id   AF-A0A936N785-F1
#
_cell.length_a   1.000
_cell.length_b   1.000
_cell.length_c   1.000
_cell.angle_alpha   90.00
_cell.angle_beta   90.00
_cell.angle_gamma   90.00
#
_symmetry.space_group_name_H-M   'P 1'
#
loop_
_entity.id
_entity.type
_entity.pdbx_description
1 polymer ?
#
loop_
_entity_poly.entity_id
_entity_poly.type
_entity_poly.pdbx_seq_one_letter_code
_entity_poly.pdbx_strand_id
1 'polypeptide(L)'
;MTQFFETGHAKNVANLLKLNQLIATFGITYNPGNATITAAALATLHTNANATLSSVNSTFNSWKNATNAREIGFSPLDKLSTKLLGALQSTSAPPQTIKDCV
;
A
#
# COMPACT_ATOMS: atom_id res chain seq x y z
N MET A 1 -7.78 -17.01 3.35
CA MET A 1 -7.87 -15.57 3.03
C MET A 1 -7.91 -15.41 1.52
N THR A 2 -9.01 -14.93 0.97
CA THR A 2 -9.10 -14.61 -0.46
C THR A 2 -8.33 -13.32 -0.72
N GLN A 3 -7.28 -13.39 -1.57
CA GLN A 3 -6.62 -12.19 -2.06
C GLN A 3 -7.57 -11.47 -3.01
N PHE A 4 -8.05 -10.28 -2.61
CA PHE A 4 -8.67 -9.35 -3.54
C PHE A 4 -7.55 -8.57 -4.23
N PHE A 5 -7.25 -8.94 -5.48
CA PHE A 5 -6.40 -8.10 -6.32
C PHE A 5 -7.22 -6.93 -6.82
N GLU A 6 -6.83 -5.71 -6.43
CA GLU A 6 -7.43 -4.45 -6.87
C GLU A 6 -7.07 -4.19 -8.35
N THR A 7 -7.68 -4.92 -9.28
CA THR A 7 -7.39 -4.79 -10.72
C THR A 7 -8.33 -3.84 -11.46
N GLY A 8 -9.33 -3.31 -10.75
CA GLY A 8 -10.42 -2.53 -11.35
C GLY A 8 -10.26 -1.02 -11.25
N HIS A 9 -9.64 -0.48 -10.19
CA HIS A 9 -9.73 0.96 -9.91
C HIS A 9 -9.03 1.83 -10.96
N ALA A 10 -7.79 1.49 -11.34
CA ALA A 10 -7.09 2.19 -12.42
C ALA A 10 -7.84 2.09 -13.76
N LYS A 11 -8.44 0.92 -14.06
CA LYS A 11 -9.27 0.73 -15.25
C LYS A 11 -10.53 1.58 -15.20
N ASN A 12 -11.17 1.68 -14.03
CA ASN A 12 -12.37 2.49 -13.83
C ASN A 12 -12.06 3.99 -13.98
N VAL A 13 -10.92 4.47 -13.49
CA VAL A 13 -10.45 5.85 -13.71
C VAL A 13 -10.22 6.10 -15.20
N ALA A 14 -9.57 5.17 -15.91
CA ALA A 14 -9.36 5.28 -17.36
C ALA A 14 -10.69 5.25 -18.15
N ASN A 15 -11.64 4.40 -17.75
CA ASN A 15 -12.97 4.35 -18.35
C ASN A 15 -13.76 5.64 -18.09
N LEU A 16 -13.66 6.22 -16.89
CA LEU A 16 -14.27 7.51 -16.56
C LEU A 16 -13.66 8.65 -17.40
N LEU A 17 -12.34 8.62 -17.63
CA LEU A 17 -11.70 9.57 -18.55
C LEU A 17 -12.26 9.44 -19.97
N LYS A 18 -12.40 8.21 -20.46
CA LYS A 18 -12.99 7.93 -21.78
C LYS A 18 -14.43 8.43 -21.87
N LEU A 19 -15.22 8.25 -20.81
CA LEU A 19 -16.57 8.80 -20.73
C LEU A 19 -16.56 10.33 -20.78
N ASN A 20 -15.68 10.99 -20.02
CA ASN A 20 -15.54 12.45 -20.05
C ASN A 20 -15.17 12.97 -21.45
N GLN A 21 -14.25 12.27 -22.14
CA GLN A 21 -13.87 12.60 -23.52
C GLN A 21 -15.04 12.43 -24.49
N LEU A 22 -15.82 11.35 -24.36
CA LEU A 22 -17.03 11.15 -25.15
C LEU A 22 -18.06 12.26 -24.89
N ILE A 23 -18.30 12.59 -23.62
CA ILE A 23 -19.22 13.67 -23.22
C ILE A 23 -18.82 15.00 -23.85
N ALA A 24 -17.51 15.31 -23.89
CA ALA A 24 -17.00 16.52 -24.51
C ALA A 24 -17.36 16.64 -26.01
N THR A 25 -17.52 15.51 -26.72
CA THR A 25 -17.91 15.53 -28.15
C THR A 25 -19.34 16.03 -28.38
N PHE A 26 -20.21 15.91 -27.37
CA PHE A 26 -21.59 16.39 -27.46
C PHE A 26 -21.72 17.91 -27.21
N GLY A 27 -20.70 18.55 -26.64
CA GLY A 27 -20.71 19.99 -26.34
C GLY A 27 -21.94 20.40 -25.53
N ILE A 28 -22.63 21.47 -25.96
CA ILE A 28 -23.81 22.02 -25.28
C ILE A 28 -25.04 21.09 -25.29
N THR A 29 -25.07 20.08 -26.15
CA THR A 29 -26.19 19.13 -26.21
C THR A 29 -26.21 18.16 -25.04
N TYR A 30 -25.07 17.98 -24.36
CA TYR A 30 -24.99 17.24 -23.11
C TYR A 30 -25.43 18.13 -21.93
N ASN A 31 -26.74 18.13 -21.67
CA ASN A 31 -27.35 18.90 -20.58
C ASN A 31 -28.23 18.01 -19.69
N PRO A 32 -27.62 17.15 -18.85
CA PRO A 32 -28.39 16.26 -17.99
C PRO A 32 -29.12 17.03 -16.89
N GLY A 33 -30.36 16.63 -16.58
CA GLY A 33 -31.12 17.20 -15.47
C GLY A 33 -30.58 16.82 -14.08
N ASN A 34 -29.69 15.84 -13.99
CA ASN A 34 -29.04 15.43 -12.75
C ASN A 34 -27.64 16.06 -12.63
N ALA A 35 -27.45 16.87 -11.59
CA ALA A 35 -26.20 17.58 -11.31
C ALA A 35 -24.97 16.65 -11.16
N THR A 36 -25.16 15.41 -10.69
CA THR A 36 -24.05 14.47 -10.41
C THR A 36 -23.40 13.89 -11.66
N ILE A 37 -24.10 13.94 -12.79
CA ILE A 37 -23.60 13.45 -14.09
C ILE A 37 -23.31 14.60 -15.04
N THR A 38 -23.23 15.85 -14.56
CA THR A 38 -22.76 16.96 -15.39
C THR A 38 -21.30 16.77 -15.77
N ALA A 39 -20.87 17.35 -16.90
CA ALA A 39 -19.48 17.29 -17.35
C ALA A 39 -18.50 17.78 -16.27
N ALA A 40 -18.86 18.84 -15.55
CA ALA A 40 -18.06 19.38 -14.45
C ALA A 40 -17.98 18.41 -13.25
N ALA A 41 -19.09 17.77 -12.87
CA ALA A 41 -19.11 16.81 -11.77
C ALA A 41 -18.26 15.56 -12.10
N LEU A 42 -18.38 15.03 -13.32
CA LEU A 42 -17.61 13.86 -13.76
C LEU A 42 -16.12 14.17 -13.95
N ALA A 43 -15.77 15.38 -14.39
CA ALA A 43 -14.39 15.85 -14.42
C ALA A 43 -13.79 15.96 -13.00
N THR A 44 -14.55 16.50 -12.05
CA THR A 44 -14.16 16.57 -10.64
C THR A 44 -13.96 15.17 -10.04
N LEU A 45 -14.89 14.24 -10.31
CA LEU A 45 -14.78 12.85 -9.88
C LEU A 45 -13.51 12.19 -10.42
N HIS A 46 -13.21 12.40 -11.70
CA HIS A 46 -11.99 11.88 -12.32
C HIS A 46 -10.72 12.43 -11.65
N THR A 47 -10.65 13.73 -11.41
CA THR A 47 -9.52 14.36 -10.70
C THR A 47 -9.33 13.78 -9.30
N ASN A 48 -10.41 13.65 -8.53
CA ASN A 48 -10.37 13.09 -7.18
C ASN A 48 -9.93 11.63 -7.17
N ALA A 49 -10.44 10.83 -8.11
CA ALA A 49 -10.08 9.42 -8.23
C ALA A 49 -8.60 9.26 -8.60
N ASN A 50 -8.07 10.09 -9.50
CA ASN A 50 -6.67 10.04 -9.90
C ASN A 50 -5.72 10.49 -8.78
N ALA A 51 -6.12 11.51 -8.00
CA ALA A 51 -5.39 11.94 -6.80
C ALA A 51 -5.35 10.83 -5.74
N THR A 52 -6.47 10.15 -5.52
CA THR A 52 -6.56 9.03 -4.57
C THR A 52 -5.64 7.87 -4.99
N LEU A 53 -5.65 7.50 -6.28
CA LEU A 53 -4.78 6.44 -6.80
C LEU A 53 -3.30 6.78 -6.63
N SER A 54 -2.93 8.03 -6.87
CA SER A 54 -1.56 8.53 -6.65
C SER A 54 -1.16 8.48 -5.18
N SER A 55 -2.09 8.85 -4.28
CA SER A 55 -1.88 8.78 -2.83
C SER A 55 -1.67 7.35 -2.34
N VAL A 56 -2.48 6.39 -2.81
CA VAL A 56 -2.32 4.97 -2.45
C VAL A 56 -0.95 4.45 -2.90
N ASN A 57 -0.54 4.74 -4.14
CA ASN A 57 0.78 4.31 -4.64
C ASN A 57 1.93 4.89 -3.79
N SER A 58 1.87 6.18 -3.46
CA SER A 58 2.90 6.85 -2.64
C SER A 58 2.97 6.27 -1.21
N THR A 59 1.82 6.10 -0.57
CA THR A 59 1.72 5.56 0.78
C THR A 59 2.15 4.09 0.84
N PHE A 60 1.77 3.29 -0.15
CA PHE A 60 2.20 1.90 -0.26
C PHE A 60 3.72 1.78 -0.41
N ASN A 61 4.33 2.59 -1.29
CA ASN A 61 5.79 2.62 -1.45
C ASN A 61 6.50 3.03 -0.16
N SER A 62 5.97 4.04 0.54
CA SER A 62 6.51 4.49 1.83
C SER A 62 6.44 3.39 2.89
N TRP A 63 5.29 2.71 2.99
CA TRP A 63 5.11 1.56 3.88
C TRP A 63 6.07 0.42 3.54
N LYS A 64 6.21 0.08 2.25
CA LYS A 64 7.12 -0.97 1.76
C LYS A 64 8.56 -0.68 2.15
N ASN A 65 9.03 0.54 1.92
CA ASN A 65 10.38 0.97 2.28
C ASN A 65 10.62 0.89 3.80
N ALA A 66 9.65 1.34 4.61
CA ALA A 66 9.75 1.25 6.07
C ALA A 66 9.78 -0.21 6.56
N THR A 67 9.03 -1.10 5.92
CA THR A 67 9.06 -2.54 6.22
C THR A 67 10.40 -3.15 5.85
N ASN A 68 10.93 -2.87 4.66
CA ASN A 68 12.26 -3.33 4.24
C ASN A 68 13.35 -2.84 5.21
N ALA A 69 13.29 -1.58 5.65
CA ALA A 69 14.24 -1.03 6.62
C ALA A 69 14.17 -1.76 7.97
N ARG A 70 12.96 -2.10 8.45
CA ARG A 70 12.80 -2.93 9.64
C ARG A 70 13.39 -4.32 9.42
N GLU A 71 13.03 -5.01 8.34
CA GLU A 71 13.57 -6.34 8.03
C GLU A 71 15.10 -6.37 8.05
N ILE A 72 15.75 -5.37 7.43
CA ILE A 72 17.20 -5.22 7.45
C ILE A 72 17.72 -4.99 8.88
N GLY A 73 17.08 -4.12 9.66
CA GLY A 73 17.49 -3.80 11.03
C GLY A 73 17.35 -4.98 12.00
N PHE A 74 16.35 -5.84 11.81
CA PHE A 74 16.09 -7.01 12.66
C PHE A 74 16.87 -8.26 12.20
N SER A 75 17.30 -8.34 10.94
CA SER A 75 18.09 -9.45 10.37
C SER A 75 19.29 -9.93 11.23
N PRO A 76 20.13 -9.06 11.82
CA PRO A 76 21.28 -9.53 12.60
C PRO A 76 20.92 -10.07 13.99
N LEU A 77 19.72 -9.78 14.52
CA LEU A 77 19.38 -10.10 15.92
C LEU A 77 19.31 -11.60 16.19
N ASP A 78 18.76 -12.39 15.26
CA ASP A 78 18.65 -13.84 15.41
C ASP A 78 20.05 -14.51 15.58
N LYS A 79 20.99 -14.10 14.72
CA LYS A 79 22.39 -14.55 14.80
C LYS A 79 23.06 -14.06 16.07
N LEU A 80 22.79 -12.82 16.50
CA LEU A 80 23.37 -12.27 17.73
C LEU A 80 22.86 -13.03 18.97
N SER A 81 21.55 -13.26 19.08
CA SER A 81 20.95 -14.02 20.17
C SER A 81 21.54 -15.43 20.25
N THR A 82 21.69 -16.11 19.12
CA THR A 82 22.34 -17.44 19.06
C THR A 82 23.79 -17.38 19.54
N LYS A 83 24.57 -16.37 19.12
CA LYS A 83 25.96 -16.20 19.57
C LYS A 83 26.06 -15.91 21.06
N LEU A 84 25.17 -15.08 21.61
CA LEU A 84 25.13 -14.79 23.04
C LEU A 84 24.80 -16.03 23.86
N LEU A 85 23.83 -16.84 23.43
CA LEU A 85 23.53 -18.13 24.07
C LEU A 85 24.74 -19.07 24.03
N GLY A 86 25.39 -19.22 22.87
CA GLY A 86 26.59 -20.04 22.75
C GLY A 86 27.76 -19.54 23.62
N ALA A 87 27.94 -18.21 23.73
CA ALA A 87 28.93 -17.63 24.62
C ALA A 87 28.63 -17.94 26.09
N LEU A 88 27.37 -17.81 26.53
CA LEU A 88 26.96 -18.16 27.88
C LEU A 88 27.17 -19.66 28.17
N GLN A 89 26.82 -20.55 27.24
CA GLN A 89 27.05 -21.99 27.34
C GLN A 89 28.53 -22.38 27.44
N SER A 90 29.44 -21.56 26.90
CA SER A 90 30.90 -21.78 27.01
C SER A 90 31.47 -21.41 28.37
N THR A 91 30.70 -20.69 29.19
CA THR A 91 31.07 -20.40 30.58
C THR A 91 30.63 -21.54 31.51
N SER A 92 31.13 -21.53 32.75
CA SER A 92 30.67 -22.45 33.80
C SER A 92 29.31 -22.04 34.39
N ALA A 93 28.43 -21.43 33.60
CA ALA A 93 27.10 -20.99 34.05
C ALA A 93 26.23 -22.19 34.47
N PRO A 94 25.40 -22.06 35.52
CA PRO A 94 24.51 -23.13 35.95
C PRO A 94 23.53 -23.55 34.83
N PRO A 95 23.22 -24.85 34.69
CA PRO A 95 22.29 -25.34 33.67
C PRO A 95 20.91 -24.67 33.68
N GLN A 96 20.43 -24.27 34.88
CA GLN A 96 19.17 -23.54 35.06
C GLN A 96 19.23 -22.17 34.37
N THR A 97 20.34 -21.43 34.50
CA THR A 97 20.54 -20.13 33.87
C THR A 97 20.57 -20.21 32.35
N ILE A 98 21.15 -21.29 31.79
CA ILE A 98 21.09 -21.54 30.34
C ILE A 98 19.65 -21.79 29.90
N LYS A 99 18.89 -22.60 30.65
CA LYS A 99 17.50 -22.96 30.32
C LYS A 99 16.55 -21.77 30.33
N ASP A 100 16.76 -20.79 31.22
CA ASP A 100 15.94 -19.59 31.30
C ASP A 100 16.13 -18.62 30.11
N CYS A 101 17.16 -18.85 29.28
CA CYS A 101 17.52 -18.00 28.13
C CYS A 101 17.04 -18.56 26.77
N VAL A 102 16.34 -19.71 26.75
CA VAL A 102 15.91 -20.43 25.53
C VAL A 102 14.39 -20.44 25.39
#